data_AF-A0A4Y5ZNU7-F1
#
_entry.id   AF-A0A4Y5ZNU7-F1
#
_cell.length_a   1.000
_cell.length_b   1.000
_cell.length_c   1.000
_cell.angle_alpha   90.00
_cell.angle_beta   90.00
_cell.angle_gamma   90.00
#
_symmetry.space_group_name_H-M   'P 1'
#
loop_
_entity.id
_entity.type
_entity.pdbx_description
1 polymer ?
#
loop_
_entity_poly.entity_id
_entity_poly.type
_entity_poly.pdbx_seq_one_letter_code
_entity_poly.pdbx_strand_id
1 'polypeptide(L)'
;MVVIDPLVTETSTFWQNHGESNDVDPASIQTEVFRLPSTCFAEEDGSIANSGRWLQWHWKGQDAPGEARNDGEILAGIYHRLREMYRTEGGKGAEPLLKMSWNYKQPDHPESEEVAKRTTAWRWPTCTMPTAIWWRRKASCSIASRCCVTTVPPPRPAGSTPAAGLSRVTRWPTAITPIRQARVTPGWAWAWPLNRRVLYNRASADVNGKPWIRNAC
;
A
#
# COMPACT_ATOMS: atom_id res chain seq x y z
N MET A 1 10.38 22.70 -7.36
CA MET A 1 10.56 21.22 -7.39
C MET A 1 10.69 20.72 -5.96
N VAL A 2 10.03 19.61 -5.61
CA VAL A 2 10.14 18.99 -4.27
C VAL A 2 10.64 17.56 -4.44
N VAL A 3 11.75 17.23 -3.78
CA VAL A 3 12.34 15.89 -3.76
C VAL A 3 12.19 15.32 -2.37
N ILE A 4 11.65 14.11 -2.27
CA ILE A 4 11.50 13.35 -1.02
C ILE A 4 12.27 12.05 -1.24
N ASP A 5 13.39 11.88 -0.55
CA ASP A 5 14.27 10.72 -0.72
C ASP A 5 15.15 10.53 0.53
N PRO A 6 15.49 9.29 0.92
CA PRO A 6 16.46 9.04 1.98
C PRO A 6 17.92 9.37 1.58
N LEU A 7 18.19 9.58 0.28
CA LEU A 7 19.53 9.78 -0.26
C LEU A 7 19.65 11.06 -1.09
N VAL A 8 20.90 11.43 -1.37
CA VAL A 8 21.21 12.45 -2.38
C VAL A 8 21.06 11.80 -3.76
N THR A 9 20.27 12.44 -4.61
CA THR A 9 20.01 11.99 -5.99
C THR A 9 20.42 13.06 -7.00
N GLU A 10 20.73 12.63 -8.22
CA GLU A 10 21.07 13.49 -9.36
C GLU A 10 19.92 14.45 -9.66
N THR A 11 18.66 13.97 -9.59
CA THR A 11 17.47 14.82 -9.74
C THR A 11 17.44 15.95 -8.72
N SER A 12 17.88 15.71 -7.47
CA SER A 12 17.91 16.77 -6.45
C SER A 12 19.00 17.83 -6.67
N THR A 13 20.02 17.49 -7.45
CA THR A 13 21.22 18.29 -7.70
C THR A 13 21.38 18.65 -9.18
N PHE A 14 20.33 18.53 -9.98
CA PHE A 14 20.37 18.80 -11.44
C PHE A 14 20.85 20.22 -11.78
N TRP A 15 20.66 21.17 -10.86
CA TRP A 15 21.05 22.57 -11.00
C TRP A 15 22.53 22.81 -10.68
N GLN A 16 23.24 21.83 -10.13
CA GLN A 16 24.65 21.93 -9.75
C GLN A 16 25.55 21.41 -10.88
N ASN A 17 26.61 22.15 -11.21
CA ASN A 17 27.60 21.69 -12.18
C ASN A 17 28.44 20.53 -11.61
N HIS A 18 28.57 19.43 -12.38
CA HIS A 18 29.42 18.29 -12.05
C HIS A 18 30.38 17.94 -13.21
N GLY A 19 30.98 18.95 -13.83
CA GLY A 19 31.87 18.78 -14.99
C GLY A 19 31.14 18.14 -16.18
N GLU A 20 31.82 17.28 -16.93
CA GLU A 20 31.22 16.60 -18.09
C GLU A 20 29.97 15.78 -17.76
N SER A 21 29.81 15.35 -16.51
CA SER A 21 28.66 14.53 -16.08
C SER A 21 27.38 15.35 -15.90
N ASN A 22 27.48 16.65 -15.59
CA ASN A 22 26.36 17.58 -15.57
C ASN A 22 26.86 19.01 -15.81
N ASP A 23 27.13 19.35 -17.07
CA ASP A 23 27.69 20.64 -17.43
C ASP A 23 26.59 21.70 -17.56
N VAL A 24 26.19 22.26 -16.42
CA VAL A 24 25.14 23.28 -16.30
C VAL A 24 25.69 24.53 -15.61
N ASP A 25 25.11 25.70 -15.91
CA ASP A 25 25.37 26.93 -15.15
C ASP A 25 24.26 27.14 -14.10
N PRO A 26 24.56 27.00 -12.79
CA PRO A 26 23.56 27.19 -11.74
C PRO A 26 22.93 28.59 -11.75
N ALA A 27 23.67 29.63 -12.17
CA ALA A 27 23.14 31.01 -12.18
C ALA A 27 22.02 31.19 -13.20
N SER A 28 22.00 30.38 -14.26
CA SER A 28 20.96 30.41 -15.28
C SER A 28 19.66 29.71 -14.85
N ILE A 29 19.70 28.86 -13.81
CA ILE A 29 18.58 27.99 -13.41
C ILE A 29 17.79 28.62 -12.27
N GLN A 30 16.55 29.05 -12.56
CA GLN A 30 15.67 29.76 -11.62
C GLN A 30 14.73 28.83 -10.81
N THR A 31 14.97 27.51 -10.83
CA THR A 31 14.06 26.55 -10.19
C THR A 31 14.30 26.49 -8.69
N GLU A 32 13.28 26.79 -7.88
CA GLU A 32 13.34 26.54 -6.43
C GLU A 32 13.29 25.03 -6.14
N VAL A 33 14.25 24.52 -5.38
CA VAL A 33 14.37 23.10 -5.06
C VAL A 33 14.30 22.88 -3.54
N PHE A 34 13.33 22.10 -3.10
CA PHE A 34 13.21 21.63 -1.72
C PHE A 34 13.59 20.15 -1.65
N ARG A 35 14.56 19.79 -0.82
CA ARG A 35 14.95 18.40 -0.57
C ARG A 35 14.57 18.02 0.86
N LEU A 36 13.62 17.10 0.98
CA LEU A 36 13.06 16.65 2.26
C LEU A 36 13.58 15.23 2.53
N PRO A 37 14.28 15.00 3.66
CA PRO A 37 14.82 13.68 3.97
C PRO A 37 13.70 12.74 4.42
N SER A 38 13.54 11.62 3.70
CA SER A 38 12.66 10.53 4.11
C SER A 38 13.42 9.35 4.72
N THR A 39 12.66 8.41 5.24
CA THR A 39 13.04 7.08 5.72
C THR A 39 13.39 6.12 4.58
N CYS A 40 14.14 5.07 4.90
CA CYS A 40 14.33 3.90 4.04
C CYS A 40 13.48 2.70 4.49
N PHE A 41 13.50 1.61 3.71
CA PHE A 41 12.70 0.40 3.96
C PHE A 41 12.88 -0.22 5.36
N ALA A 42 14.03 -0.01 6.00
CA ALA A 42 14.35 -0.57 7.32
C ALA A 42 13.83 0.28 8.48
N GLU A 43 13.33 1.49 8.21
CA GLU A 43 12.98 2.49 9.22
C GLU A 43 11.47 2.64 9.40
N GLU A 44 10.69 1.80 8.73
CA GLU A 44 9.23 1.78 8.77
C GLU A 44 8.69 0.35 8.75
N ASP A 45 7.45 0.19 9.23
CA ASP A 45 6.62 -0.96 8.97
C ASP A 45 5.62 -0.67 7.85
N GLY A 46 5.32 -1.68 7.04
CA GLY A 46 4.49 -1.49 5.87
C GLY A 46 4.40 -2.74 5.02
N SER A 47 3.76 -2.63 3.85
CA SER A 47 3.65 -3.73 2.91
C SER A 47 4.10 -3.35 1.51
N ILE A 48 4.90 -4.23 0.90
CA ILE A 48 5.30 -4.13 -0.51
C ILE A 48 4.77 -5.33 -1.30
N ALA A 49 4.40 -5.10 -2.56
CA ALA A 49 3.91 -6.13 -3.45
C ALA A 49 5.03 -6.56 -4.42
N ASN A 50 5.46 -7.82 -4.34
CA ASN A 50 6.46 -8.34 -5.29
C ASN A 50 5.84 -8.70 -6.66
N SER A 51 6.69 -9.07 -7.63
CA SER A 51 6.27 -9.50 -8.97
C SER A 51 5.27 -10.68 -8.96
N GLY A 52 5.39 -11.57 -7.97
CA GLY A 52 4.44 -12.66 -7.72
C GLY A 52 3.07 -12.23 -7.17
N ARG A 53 2.85 -10.92 -7.00
CA ARG A 53 1.67 -10.27 -6.38
C ARG A 53 1.54 -10.51 -4.88
N TRP A 54 2.61 -10.94 -4.21
CA TRP A 54 2.58 -11.19 -2.77
C TRP A 54 2.76 -9.87 -2.04
N LEU A 55 1.73 -9.49 -1.29
CA LEU A 55 1.81 -8.43 -0.29
C LEU A 55 2.53 -9.00 0.93
N GLN A 56 3.71 -8.47 1.20
CA GLN A 56 4.59 -8.90 2.28
C GLN A 56 4.76 -7.76 3.27
N TRP A 57 4.54 -8.05 4.54
CA TRP A 57 4.73 -7.08 5.61
C TRP A 57 6.20 -7.08 6.03
N HIS A 58 6.75 -5.90 6.28
CA HIS A 58 8.02 -5.71 6.97
C HIS A 58 7.80 -4.87 8.22
N TRP A 59 8.75 -4.96 9.14
CA TRP A 59 8.73 -4.23 10.40
C TRP A 59 9.89 -3.26 10.45
N LYS A 60 9.67 -2.15 11.15
CA LYS A 60 10.70 -1.17 11.47
C LYS A 60 11.83 -1.82 12.29
N GLY A 61 13.06 -1.60 11.85
CA GLY A 61 14.28 -2.08 12.52
C GLY A 61 14.96 -1.01 13.38
N GLN A 62 14.94 0.25 12.94
CA GLN A 62 15.53 1.39 13.67
C GLN A 62 14.81 2.70 13.32
N ASP A 63 15.12 3.78 14.04
CA ASP A 63 14.71 5.13 13.67
C ASP A 63 15.61 5.71 12.55
N ALA A 64 15.05 6.66 11.79
CA ALA A 64 15.74 7.29 10.67
C ALA A 64 16.87 8.24 11.14
N PRO A 65 17.90 8.46 10.32
CA PRO A 65 19.01 9.33 10.68
C PRO A 65 18.61 10.81 10.70
N GLY A 66 19.16 11.57 11.65
CA GLY A 66 18.96 13.01 11.75
C GLY A 66 17.51 13.38 12.04
N GLU A 67 16.93 14.23 11.18
CA GLU A 67 15.54 14.70 11.28
C GLU A 67 14.66 14.14 10.14
N ALA A 68 15.10 13.02 9.53
CA ALA A 68 14.32 12.33 8.52
C ALA A 68 12.97 11.85 9.08
N ARG A 69 11.92 11.91 8.26
CA ARG A 69 10.55 11.52 8.63
C ARG A 69 10.00 10.50 7.67
N ASN A 70 8.97 9.76 8.07
CA ASN A 70 8.33 8.86 7.13
C ASN A 70 7.60 9.62 6.01
N ASP A 71 7.44 8.98 4.86
CA ASP A 71 6.76 9.58 3.70
C ASP A 71 5.33 10.05 4.05
N GLY A 72 4.64 9.30 4.91
CA GLY A 72 3.30 9.61 5.39
C GLY A 72 3.22 10.94 6.14
N GLU A 73 4.17 11.21 7.02
CA GLU A 73 4.30 12.44 7.82
C GLU A 73 4.66 13.63 6.94
N ILE A 74 5.58 13.46 5.98
CA ILE A 74 5.98 14.52 5.05
C ILE A 74 4.76 14.96 4.22
N LEU A 75 4.02 13.99 3.66
CA LEU A 75 2.81 14.26 2.90
C LEU A 75 1.71 14.87 3.78
N ALA A 76 1.52 14.38 5.00
CA ALA A 76 0.55 14.95 5.95
C ALA A 76 0.88 16.42 6.25
N GLY A 77 2.14 16.73 6.54
CA GLY A 77 2.59 18.09 6.87
C GLY A 77 2.40 19.08 5.73
N ILE A 78 2.62 18.66 4.47
CA ILE A 78 2.33 19.50 3.29
C ILE A 78 0.81 19.63 3.11
N TYR A 79 0.08 18.52 3.21
CA TYR A 79 -1.36 18.44 2.96
C TYR A 79 -2.17 19.29 3.95
N HIS A 80 -1.84 19.27 5.24
CA HIS A 80 -2.55 20.06 6.25
C HIS A 80 -2.32 21.56 6.10
N ARG A 81 -1.07 21.98 5.83
CA ARG A 81 -0.76 23.39 5.55
C ARG A 81 -1.50 23.89 4.31
N LEU A 82 -1.52 23.07 3.25
CA LEU A 82 -2.26 23.40 2.03
C LEU A 82 -3.76 23.55 2.30
N ARG A 83 -4.37 22.59 3.00
CA ARG A 83 -5.80 22.67 3.34
C ARG A 83 -6.14 23.87 4.22
N GLU A 84 -5.24 24.24 5.13
CA GLU A 84 -5.46 25.40 5.96
C GLU A 84 -5.45 26.70 5.14
N MET A 85 -4.46 26.89 4.26
CA MET A 85 -4.45 28.02 3.33
C MET A 85 -5.74 28.07 2.48
N TYR A 86 -6.21 26.93 1.98
CA TYR A 86 -7.46 26.87 1.22
C TYR A 86 -8.72 27.17 2.06
N ARG A 87 -8.69 26.97 3.38
CA ARG A 87 -9.79 27.36 4.27
C ARG A 87 -9.79 28.85 4.56
N THR A 88 -8.62 29.45 4.73
CA THR A 88 -8.46 30.86 5.10
C THR A 88 -8.55 31.79 3.90
N GLU A 89 -7.89 31.45 2.79
CA GLU A 89 -7.74 32.30 1.62
C GLU A 89 -8.72 31.92 0.49
N GLY A 90 -9.31 30.73 0.57
CA GLY A 90 -10.11 30.17 -0.52
C GLY A 90 -9.23 29.81 -1.74
N GLY A 91 -9.87 29.48 -2.86
CA GLY A 91 -9.14 29.18 -4.08
C GLY A 91 -9.93 28.39 -5.11
N LYS A 92 -9.33 28.21 -6.28
CA LYS A 92 -9.89 27.37 -7.35
C LYS A 92 -9.89 25.91 -6.92
N GLY A 93 -11.03 25.24 -7.06
CA GLY A 93 -11.14 23.80 -6.78
C GLY A 93 -10.99 23.45 -5.29
N ALA A 94 -11.37 24.33 -4.38
CA ALA A 94 -11.28 24.06 -2.94
C ALA A 94 -12.12 22.85 -2.48
N GLU A 95 -13.30 22.65 -3.07
CA GLU A 95 -14.21 21.56 -2.69
C GLU A 95 -13.58 20.16 -2.79
N PRO A 96 -13.04 19.70 -3.94
CA PRO A 96 -12.44 18.37 -4.04
C PRO A 96 -11.26 18.17 -3.07
N LEU A 97 -10.45 19.21 -2.84
CA LEU A 97 -9.33 19.16 -1.89
C LEU A 97 -9.84 19.01 -0.44
N LEU A 98 -10.82 19.82 -0.04
CA LEU A 98 -11.31 19.84 1.34
C LEU A 98 -12.20 18.64 1.69
N LYS A 99 -12.88 18.04 0.69
CA LYS A 99 -13.74 16.87 0.88
C LYS A 99 -12.99 15.55 0.93
N MET A 100 -11.71 15.49 0.51
CA MET A 100 -10.93 14.26 0.59
C MET A 100 -10.73 13.84 2.06
N SER A 101 -11.13 12.61 2.38
CA SER A 101 -11.09 12.09 3.75
C SER A 101 -9.66 11.77 4.20
N TRP A 102 -9.30 12.29 5.38
CA TRP A 102 -8.01 12.11 6.06
C TRP A 102 -8.24 11.75 7.54
N ASN A 103 -8.93 10.64 7.80
CA ASN A 103 -9.45 10.30 9.13
C ASN A 103 -8.50 9.38 9.95
N TYR A 104 -7.22 9.70 10.06
CA TYR A 104 -6.27 8.87 10.82
C TYR A 104 -6.32 9.24 12.31
N LYS A 105 -5.95 8.31 13.21
CA LYS A 105 -5.95 8.61 14.66
C LYS A 105 -5.06 9.80 14.99
N GLN A 106 -3.89 9.83 14.39
CA GLN A 106 -2.97 10.96 14.39
C GLN A 106 -2.94 11.52 12.97
N PRO A 107 -3.60 12.66 12.70
CA PRO A 107 -3.66 13.22 11.35
C PRO A 107 -2.28 13.54 10.75
N ASP A 108 -1.32 13.90 11.59
CA ASP A 108 0.05 14.23 11.18
C ASP A 108 0.94 13.01 10.98
N HIS A 109 0.53 11.84 11.52
CA HIS A 109 1.29 10.60 11.44
C HIS A 109 0.35 9.42 11.10
N PRO A 110 0.04 9.24 9.80
CA PRO A 110 -0.85 8.16 9.37
C PRO A 110 -0.15 6.79 9.45
N GLU A 111 -0.60 5.97 10.41
CA GLU A 111 -0.05 4.63 10.64
C GLU A 111 -0.28 3.67 9.45
N SER A 112 0.77 2.91 9.08
CA SER A 112 0.73 1.93 7.98
C SER A 112 -0.40 0.91 8.13
N GLU A 113 -0.70 0.48 9.35
CA GLU A 113 -1.79 -0.45 9.64
C GLU A 113 -3.17 0.15 9.34
N GLU A 114 -3.38 1.44 9.64
CA GLU A 114 -4.64 2.14 9.37
C GLU A 114 -4.87 2.33 7.87
N VAL A 115 -3.80 2.67 7.14
CA VAL A 115 -3.82 2.78 5.69
C VAL A 115 -4.12 1.41 5.07
N ALA A 116 -3.44 0.35 5.50
CA ALA A 116 -3.67 -1.01 5.00
C ALA A 116 -5.11 -1.50 5.27
N LYS A 117 -5.67 -1.19 6.45
CA LYS A 117 -7.07 -1.49 6.80
C LYS A 117 -8.08 -0.75 5.92
N ARG A 118 -7.77 0.46 5.44
CA ARG A 118 -8.62 1.23 4.51
C ARG A 118 -8.54 0.77 3.07
N THR A 119 -7.37 0.30 2.68
CA THR A 119 -7.14 -0.31 1.37
C THR A 119 -7.91 -1.63 1.28
N THR A 120 -7.91 -2.38 2.39
CA THR A 120 -8.83 -3.50 2.62
C THR A 120 -10.28 -3.01 2.75
N ALA A 121 -11.24 -3.77 2.22
CA ALA A 121 -12.63 -3.35 2.21
C ALA A 121 -13.20 -3.10 3.62
N TRP A 122 -13.60 -1.85 3.90
CA TRP A 122 -14.33 -1.46 5.10
C TRP A 122 -15.84 -1.61 4.88
N ARG A 123 -16.50 -2.29 5.82
CA ARG A 123 -17.94 -2.54 5.82
C ARG A 123 -18.65 -1.50 6.70
N TRP A 124 -19.68 -0.84 6.17
CA TRP A 124 -20.56 0.00 6.99
C TRP A 124 -21.46 -0.89 7.87
N PRO A 125 -21.76 -0.49 9.13
CA PRO A 125 -22.39 -1.38 10.13
C PRO A 125 -23.69 -2.06 9.67
N THR A 126 -24.49 -1.37 8.85
CA THR A 126 -25.83 -1.74 8.38
C THR A 126 -25.89 -2.89 7.36
N CYS A 127 -24.77 -3.49 6.95
CA CYS A 127 -24.69 -4.38 5.79
C CYS A 127 -24.69 -5.90 6.04
N THR A 128 -25.80 -6.57 6.38
CA THR A 128 -25.82 -8.05 6.50
C THR A 128 -25.73 -8.74 5.13
N MET A 129 -24.57 -9.36 4.81
CA MET A 129 -24.40 -10.27 3.66
C MET A 129 -23.95 -11.65 4.13
N PRO A 130 -24.41 -12.74 3.48
CA PRO A 130 -23.93 -14.09 3.76
C PRO A 130 -22.44 -14.23 3.43
N THR A 131 -21.74 -14.96 4.28
CA THR A 131 -20.31 -14.92 4.63
C THR A 131 -19.28 -15.28 3.53
N ALA A 132 -19.65 -15.43 2.26
CA ALA A 132 -18.74 -15.98 1.25
C ALA A 132 -18.67 -15.25 -0.10
N ILE A 133 -19.51 -14.23 -0.37
CA ILE A 133 -19.61 -13.65 -1.73
C ILE A 133 -19.39 -12.13 -1.68
N TRP A 134 -18.14 -11.69 -1.84
CA TRP A 134 -17.74 -10.28 -1.86
C TRP A 134 -17.85 -9.61 -3.24
N TRP A 135 -18.14 -10.37 -4.30
CA TRP A 135 -18.24 -9.87 -5.68
C TRP A 135 -19.53 -9.10 -5.98
N ARG A 136 -20.54 -9.16 -5.10
CA ARG A 136 -21.71 -8.28 -5.21
C ARG A 136 -21.44 -6.96 -4.48
N ARG A 137 -21.06 -5.92 -5.23
CA ARG A 137 -21.51 -4.56 -4.89
C ARG A 137 -23.05 -4.57 -4.99
N LYS A 138 -23.75 -4.89 -3.90
CA LYS A 138 -25.17 -4.58 -3.82
C LYS A 138 -25.28 -3.08 -3.63
N ALA A 139 -26.05 -2.41 -4.49
CA ALA A 139 -26.31 -0.97 -4.42
C ALA A 139 -26.85 -0.50 -3.06
N SER A 140 -27.44 -1.41 -2.27
CA SER A 140 -27.94 -1.14 -0.91
C SER A 140 -26.88 -1.25 0.18
N CYS A 141 -25.65 -1.63 -0.15
CA CYS A 141 -24.57 -1.84 0.80
C CYS A 141 -23.30 -1.10 0.40
N SER A 142 -23.04 0.01 1.08
CA SER A 142 -21.78 0.75 0.97
C SER A 142 -20.64 -0.16 1.45
N ILE A 143 -19.74 -0.55 0.56
CA ILE A 143 -18.45 -1.16 0.89
C ILE A 143 -17.41 -0.24 0.29
N ALA A 144 -16.59 0.38 1.14
CA ALA A 144 -15.52 1.26 0.71
C ALA A 144 -14.22 0.46 0.68
N SER A 145 -13.61 0.34 -0.50
CA SER A 145 -12.25 -0.15 -0.66
C SER A 145 -11.54 0.80 -1.61
N ARG A 146 -10.38 1.31 -1.20
CA ARG A 146 -9.60 2.26 -2.00
C ARG A 146 -8.79 1.60 -3.11
N CYS A 147 -8.54 0.30 -3.04
CA CYS A 147 -7.93 -0.47 -4.12
C CYS A 147 -8.88 -1.58 -4.57
N CYS A 148 -9.28 -1.54 -5.85
CA CYS A 148 -10.13 -2.56 -6.49
C CYS A 148 -9.54 -3.99 -6.47
N VAL A 149 -8.26 -4.12 -6.09
CA VAL A 149 -7.45 -5.34 -6.20
C VAL A 149 -7.29 -6.07 -4.85
N THR A 150 -7.33 -5.35 -3.72
CA THR A 150 -7.13 -5.90 -2.37
C THR A 150 -8.47 -6.09 -1.65
N THR A 151 -9.31 -6.99 -2.16
CA THR A 151 -10.46 -7.51 -1.41
C THR A 151 -9.97 -8.53 -0.37
N VAL A 152 -9.48 -8.00 0.75
CA VAL A 152 -9.21 -8.78 1.95
C VAL A 152 -10.50 -8.76 2.81
N PRO A 153 -10.91 -9.88 3.45
CA PRO A 153 -12.14 -9.90 4.25
C PRO A 153 -12.02 -9.01 5.50
N PRO A 154 -13.03 -8.18 5.84
CA PRO A 154 -13.07 -7.41 7.08
C PRO A 154 -13.23 -8.32 8.31
N PRO A 155 -12.87 -7.81 9.51
CA PRO A 155 -12.99 -8.56 10.76
C PRO A 155 -14.41 -9.07 10.99
N ARG A 156 -14.50 -10.33 11.43
CA ARG A 156 -15.75 -10.93 11.91
C ARG A 156 -16.18 -10.22 13.21
N PRO A 157 -17.49 -10.24 13.54
CA PRO A 157 -17.99 -9.62 14.77
C PRO A 157 -17.27 -10.14 16.03
N ALA A 158 -17.22 -9.27 17.04
CA ALA A 158 -16.50 -9.45 18.29
C ALA A 158 -16.77 -10.83 18.93
N GLY A 159 -15.69 -11.52 19.31
CA GLY A 159 -15.73 -12.86 19.90
C GLY A 159 -15.29 -14.00 18.96
N SER A 160 -15.03 -13.72 17.68
CA SER A 160 -14.38 -14.68 16.77
C SER A 160 -13.10 -14.07 16.20
N THR A 161 -12.05 -14.88 16.07
CA THR A 161 -10.68 -14.52 15.64
C THR A 161 -10.64 -13.38 14.61
N PRO A 162 -9.71 -12.41 14.76
CA PRO A 162 -9.64 -11.24 13.87
C PRO A 162 -9.54 -11.68 12.41
N ALA A 163 -10.07 -10.84 11.50
CA ALA A 163 -10.00 -11.10 10.07
C ALA A 163 -8.61 -11.56 9.67
N ALA A 164 -8.52 -12.75 9.11
CA ALA A 164 -7.30 -13.40 8.67
C ALA A 164 -6.61 -12.67 7.49
N GLY A 165 -6.92 -11.40 7.27
CA GLY A 165 -6.38 -10.53 6.25
C GLY A 165 -4.98 -10.05 6.58
N LEU A 166 -4.86 -9.13 7.54
CA LEU A 166 -3.54 -8.68 8.03
C LEU A 166 -2.74 -9.84 8.64
N SER A 167 -3.39 -10.77 9.36
CA SER A 167 -2.71 -11.92 9.98
C SER A 167 -2.07 -12.91 8.98
N ARG A 168 -2.33 -12.79 7.67
CA ARG A 168 -1.63 -13.56 6.62
C ARG A 168 -0.48 -12.78 5.98
N VAL A 169 -0.52 -11.44 6.01
CA VAL A 169 0.56 -10.58 5.51
C VAL A 169 1.77 -10.61 6.47
N THR A 170 1.51 -10.80 7.77
CA THR A 170 2.50 -10.78 8.86
C THR A 170 3.03 -12.16 9.29
N ARG A 171 2.54 -13.26 8.73
CA ARG A 171 2.86 -14.61 9.24
C ARG A 171 4.04 -15.25 8.49
N TRP A 172 5.10 -15.52 9.25
CA TRP A 172 6.04 -16.61 8.99
C TRP A 172 5.31 -17.95 9.26
N PRO A 173 5.06 -18.81 8.27
CA PRO A 173 4.53 -20.12 8.53
C PRO A 173 5.61 -20.96 9.21
N THR A 174 5.38 -21.34 10.47
CA THR A 174 6.16 -22.37 11.17
C THR A 174 6.08 -23.74 10.49
N ALA A 175 5.16 -23.91 9.55
CA ALA A 175 5.09 -25.05 8.64
C ALA A 175 4.93 -24.56 7.20
N ILE A 176 6.02 -24.62 6.43
CA ILE A 176 5.93 -24.69 4.98
C ILE A 176 5.41 -26.12 4.70
N THR A 177 4.10 -26.31 4.69
CA THR A 177 3.50 -27.45 3.98
C THR A 177 3.38 -27.00 2.53
N PRO A 178 4.37 -27.25 1.66
CA PRO A 178 4.11 -27.07 0.25
C PRO A 178 2.96 -28.02 -0.09
N ILE A 179 2.09 -27.62 -1.01
CA ILE A 179 1.51 -28.63 -1.89
C ILE A 179 2.74 -29.23 -2.58
N ARG A 180 3.25 -30.36 -2.07
CA ARG A 180 4.61 -30.89 -2.35
C ARG A 180 4.89 -31.02 -3.85
N GLN A 181 3.85 -31.16 -4.67
CA GLN A 181 3.90 -31.31 -6.13
C GLN A 181 3.84 -29.99 -6.94
N ALA A 182 3.60 -28.83 -6.33
CA ALA A 182 3.43 -27.57 -7.08
C ALA A 182 4.36 -26.43 -6.61
N ARG A 183 5.17 -26.64 -5.57
CA ARG A 183 6.06 -25.62 -4.97
C ARG A 183 5.34 -24.29 -4.63
N VAL A 184 4.04 -24.34 -4.33
CA VAL A 184 3.24 -23.18 -3.94
C VAL A 184 3.12 -23.14 -2.41
N THR A 185 3.38 -21.96 -1.82
CA THR A 185 3.33 -21.70 -0.36
C THR A 185 2.18 -20.75 0.01
N PRO A 186 0.91 -21.19 -0.07
CA PRO A 186 -0.26 -20.31 0.13
C PRO A 186 -0.38 -19.73 1.55
N GLY A 187 0.35 -20.29 2.51
CA GLY A 187 0.44 -19.82 3.90
C GLY A 187 1.49 -18.73 4.16
N TRP A 188 2.36 -18.43 3.18
CA TRP A 188 3.34 -17.35 3.27
C TRP A 188 2.80 -16.09 2.60
N ALA A 189 2.68 -14.98 3.33
CA ALA A 189 2.15 -13.71 2.82
C ALA A 189 0.73 -13.86 2.20
N TRP A 190 0.24 -12.81 1.56
CA TRP A 190 -1.03 -12.85 0.83
C TRP A 190 -0.86 -12.37 -0.61
N ALA A 191 -1.30 -13.15 -1.59
CA ALA A 191 -1.25 -12.76 -3.00
C ALA A 191 -2.58 -12.21 -3.49
N TRP A 192 -2.60 -11.08 -4.21
CA TRP A 192 -3.82 -10.67 -4.90
C TRP A 192 -3.93 -11.33 -6.28
N PRO A 193 -5.13 -11.67 -6.78
CA PRO A 193 -6.44 -11.57 -6.14
C PRO A 193 -6.78 -12.81 -5.31
N LEU A 194 -7.43 -12.62 -4.14
CA LEU A 194 -7.96 -13.69 -3.28
C LEU A 194 -6.98 -14.86 -2.99
N ASN A 195 -5.71 -14.56 -2.77
CA ASN A 195 -4.63 -15.54 -2.56
C ASN A 195 -4.40 -16.53 -3.71
N ARG A 196 -4.83 -16.21 -4.94
CA ARG A 196 -4.54 -17.00 -6.15
C ARG A 196 -3.09 -16.79 -6.59
N ARG A 197 -2.27 -17.82 -6.41
CA ARG A 197 -0.83 -17.78 -6.72
C ARG A 197 -0.56 -17.88 -8.22
N VAL A 198 -1.28 -18.76 -8.92
CA VAL A 198 -1.25 -18.88 -10.39
C VAL A 198 -2.56 -18.33 -10.95
N LEU A 199 -2.47 -17.32 -11.80
CA LEU A 199 -3.64 -16.78 -12.49
C LEU A 199 -4.10 -17.73 -13.59
N TYR A 200 -5.38 -17.66 -13.93
CA TYR A 200 -5.99 -18.46 -15.00
C TYR A 200 -5.82 -19.98 -14.81
N ASN A 201 -5.67 -20.44 -13.56
CA ASN A 201 -5.43 -21.84 -13.23
C ASN A 201 -6.58 -22.78 -13.63
N ARG A 202 -7.79 -22.30 -13.92
CA ARG A 202 -8.84 -23.13 -14.55
C ARG A 202 -8.38 -23.70 -15.90
N ALA A 203 -7.54 -23.00 -16.65
CA ALA A 203 -7.01 -23.45 -17.93
C ALA A 203 -5.99 -24.60 -17.79
N SER A 204 -5.55 -24.95 -16.58
CA SER A 204 -4.64 -26.09 -16.35
C SER A 204 -5.33 -27.46 -16.38
N ALA A 205 -6.64 -27.50 -16.61
CA ALA A 205 -7.44 -28.71 -16.69
C ALA A 205 -8.45 -28.66 -17.86
N ASP A 206 -8.88 -29.82 -18.32
CA ASP A 206 -9.90 -29.96 -19.37
C ASP A 206 -11.31 -29.55 -18.89
N VAL A 207 -12.31 -29.66 -19.76
CA VAL A 207 -13.72 -29.32 -19.44
C VAL A 207 -14.29 -30.17 -18.30
N ASN A 208 -13.78 -31.39 -18.14
CA ASN A 208 -14.18 -32.34 -17.10
C ASN A 208 -13.40 -32.16 -15.79
N GLY A 209 -12.48 -31.17 -15.72
CA GLY A 209 -11.70 -30.86 -14.53
C GLY A 209 -10.45 -31.75 -14.35
N LYS A 210 -10.08 -32.53 -15.36
CA LYS A 210 -8.87 -33.36 -15.31
C LYS A 210 -7.64 -32.55 -15.74
N PRO A 211 -6.55 -32.54 -14.96
CA PRO A 211 -5.32 -31.83 -15.33
C PRO A 211 -4.76 -32.31 -16.66
N TRP A 212 -4.24 -31.38 -17.46
CA TRP A 212 -3.56 -31.71 -18.72
C TRP A 212 -2.29 -32.53 -18.49
N ILE A 213 -1.54 -32.20 -17.43
CA ILE A 213 -0.31 -32.88 -17.02
C ILE A 213 -0.59 -33.60 -15.69
N ARG A 214 -0.49 -34.93 -15.69
CA ARG A 214 -0.76 -35.76 -14.49
C ARG A 214 0.42 -35.80 -13.49
N ASN A 215 1.65 -35.56 -13.96
CA ASN A 215 2.89 -35.68 -13.18
C ASN A 215 3.79 -34.44 -13.38
N ALA A 216 3.30 -33.25 -13.03
CA ALA A 216 4.19 -32.09 -12.94
C ALA A 216 5.04 -32.24 -11.66
N CYS A 217 6.36 -32.06 -11.80
CA CYS A 217 7.40 -32.31 -10.80
C CYS A 217 7.26 -31.52 -9.50
#